data_AF-D1ANV1-F1
#
_entry.id   AF-D1ANV1-F1
#
_cell.length_a   1.000
_cell.length_b   1.000
_cell.length_c   1.000
_cell.angle_alpha   90.00
_cell.angle_beta   90.00
_cell.angle_gamma   90.00
#
_symmetry.space_group_name_H-M   'P 1'
#
loop_
_entity.id
_entity.type
_entity.pdbx_description
1 polymer ?
#
loop_
_entity_poly.entity_id
_entity_poly.type
_entity_poly.pdbx_seq_one_letter_code
_entity_poly.pdbx_strand_id
1 'polypeptide(L)'
;MKKYFLLFLTALFFIGCGTNSDYIETTKSIILPNKLLNSNSVEDLTKEILTAVSGEDVNKEKIKWEVQGNTKNGKVITAAFKNHVVHIPVENDGDYIEVTPVNIYVITDGKEKISLSDILEY
;
A
#
# COMPACT_ATOMS: atom_id res chain seq x y z
N MET A 1 -17.74 27.58 6.96
CA MET A 1 -17.02 26.91 5.86
C MET A 1 -15.55 27.27 5.96
N LYS A 2 -14.74 26.49 6.69
CA LYS A 2 -13.30 26.71 6.77
C LYS A 2 -12.64 25.75 5.78
N LYS A 3 -12.08 26.34 4.72
CA LYS A 3 -11.30 25.64 3.69
C LYS A 3 -9.96 25.26 4.33
N TYR A 4 -9.78 23.99 4.68
CA TYR A 4 -8.46 23.48 4.99
C TYR A 4 -7.74 23.31 3.66
N PHE A 5 -6.82 24.24 3.39
CA PHE A 5 -5.83 24.16 2.32
C PHE A 5 -4.99 22.91 2.58
N LEU A 6 -5.31 21.84 1.86
CA LEU A 6 -4.64 20.54 1.90
C LEU A 6 -3.20 20.75 1.40
N LEU A 7 -2.26 20.82 2.34
CA LEU A 7 -0.84 20.91 2.04
C LEU A 7 -0.39 19.52 1.54
N PHE A 8 -0.28 19.39 0.23
CA PHE A 8 0.26 18.23 -0.47
C PHE A 8 1.73 18.06 -0.03
N LEU A 9 2.06 17.02 0.74
CA LEU A 9 3.43 16.73 1.14
C LEU A 9 3.98 15.63 0.22
N THR A 10 4.51 16.06 -0.92
CA THR A 10 5.24 15.23 -1.89
C THR A 10 6.53 14.71 -1.27
N ALA A 11 6.65 13.38 -1.12
CA ALA A 11 7.91 12.73 -0.78
C ALA A 11 8.82 12.70 -2.02
N LEU A 12 9.99 13.34 -1.93
CA LEU A 12 10.96 13.42 -3.03
C LEU A 12 11.68 12.08 -3.24
N PHE A 13 11.32 11.35 -4.29
CA PHE A 13 12.17 10.28 -4.84
C PHE A 13 12.11 10.30 -6.37
N PHE A 14 13.24 10.61 -7.02
CA PHE A 14 13.40 10.60 -8.47
C PHE A 14 13.43 9.16 -8.99
N ILE A 15 12.43 8.72 -9.76
CA ILE A 15 12.47 7.41 -10.44
C ILE A 15 12.92 7.58 -11.89
N GLY A 16 14.23 7.76 -12.09
CA GLY A 16 14.87 7.55 -13.38
C GLY A 16 15.24 6.06 -13.54
N CYS A 17 14.53 5.33 -14.41
CA CYS A 17 14.86 3.96 -14.83
C CYS A 17 15.12 2.95 -13.69
N GLY A 18 14.18 2.84 -12.74
CA GLY A 18 14.24 1.83 -11.68
C GLY A 18 13.82 0.45 -12.16
N THR A 19 14.48 -0.59 -11.65
CA THR A 19 14.02 -1.98 -11.76
C THR A 19 12.74 -2.19 -10.94
N ASN A 20 12.02 -3.30 -11.15
CA ASN A 20 10.81 -3.59 -10.36
C ASN A 20 11.07 -3.61 -8.84
N SER A 21 12.27 -3.97 -8.38
CA SER A 21 12.64 -3.90 -6.97
C SER A 21 12.71 -2.47 -6.45
N ASP A 22 13.24 -1.53 -7.23
CA ASP A 22 13.35 -0.12 -6.82
C ASP A 22 11.96 0.51 -6.63
N TYR A 23 11.00 0.09 -7.46
CA TYR A 23 9.61 0.56 -7.40
C TYR A 23 8.88 0.02 -6.15
N ILE A 24 9.14 -1.24 -5.78
CA ILE A 24 8.59 -1.87 -4.57
C ILE A 24 9.16 -1.21 -3.32
N GLU A 25 10.49 -1.02 -3.24
CA GLU A 25 11.13 -0.38 -2.08
C GLU A 25 10.66 1.06 -1.91
N THR A 26 10.52 1.80 -3.02
CA THR A 26 9.93 3.14 -2.99
C THR A 26 8.53 3.09 -2.38
N THR A 27 7.67 2.18 -2.86
CA THR A 27 6.30 2.05 -2.35
C THR A 27 6.26 1.73 -0.86
N LYS A 28 7.06 0.76 -0.40
CA LYS A 28 7.16 0.39 1.02
C LYS A 28 7.48 1.60 1.91
N SER A 29 8.32 2.51 1.42
CA SER A 29 8.79 3.68 2.17
C SER A 29 7.82 4.87 2.20
N ILE A 30 6.76 4.86 1.40
CA ILE A 30 5.77 5.95 1.36
C ILE A 30 5.14 6.11 2.76
N ILE A 31 5.26 7.31 3.31
CA ILE A 31 4.72 7.67 4.63
C ILE A 31 3.24 7.99 4.50
N LEU A 32 2.43 7.41 5.39
CA LEU A 32 0.99 7.58 5.38
C LEU A 32 0.58 8.77 6.26
N PRO A 33 -0.26 9.69 5.76
CA PRO A 33 -0.79 10.76 6.59
C PRO A 33 -1.67 10.19 7.70
N ASN A 34 -1.60 10.80 8.88
CA ASN A 34 -2.46 10.51 10.05
C ASN A 34 -2.33 9.13 10.70
N LYS A 35 -1.22 8.40 10.50
CA LYS A 35 -0.95 7.09 11.14
C LYS A 35 -2.16 6.14 11.04
N LEU A 36 -2.60 5.86 9.82
CA LEU A 36 -3.67 4.91 9.58
C LEU A 36 -3.30 3.55 10.20
N LEU A 37 -4.15 2.98 11.06
CA LEU A 37 -3.84 1.76 11.83
C LEU A 37 -2.51 1.82 12.61
N ASN A 38 -2.15 2.98 13.16
CA ASN A 38 -0.83 3.20 13.82
C ASN A 38 0.39 2.96 12.91
N SER A 39 0.18 2.84 11.60
CA SER A 39 1.21 2.54 10.61
C SER A 39 1.84 3.83 10.08
N ASN A 40 3.17 3.89 10.03
CA ASN A 40 3.85 5.08 9.53
C ASN A 40 4.08 5.00 8.02
N SER A 41 4.26 3.80 7.47
CA SER A 41 4.50 3.58 6.05
C SER A 41 3.49 2.61 5.42
N VAL A 42 3.51 2.51 4.09
CA VAL A 42 2.76 1.47 3.36
C VAL A 42 3.18 0.06 3.79
N GLU A 43 4.46 -0.16 4.08
CA GLU A 43 4.92 -1.46 4.59
C GLU A 43 4.33 -1.78 5.98
N ASP A 44 4.30 -0.80 6.89
CA ASP A 44 3.65 -0.94 8.19
C ASP A 44 2.16 -1.25 8.02
N LEU A 45 1.47 -0.49 7.18
CA LEU A 45 0.03 -0.68 6.94
C LEU A 45 -0.27 -2.07 6.37
N THR A 46 0.55 -2.51 5.43
CA THR A 46 0.40 -3.84 4.81
C THR A 46 0.61 -4.94 5.85
N LYS A 47 1.59 -4.78 6.74
CA LYS A 47 1.79 -5.71 7.86
C LYS A 47 0.55 -5.75 8.77
N GLU A 48 0.02 -4.61 9.18
CA GLU A 48 -1.16 -4.54 10.05
C GLU A 48 -2.41 -5.14 9.37
N ILE A 49 -2.64 -4.87 8.09
CA ILE A 49 -3.71 -5.49 7.29
C ILE A 49 -3.56 -7.02 7.29
N LEU A 50 -2.36 -7.52 6.98
CA LEU A 50 -2.10 -8.97 6.92
C LEU A 50 -2.23 -9.64 8.29
N THR A 51 -1.79 -8.99 9.36
CA THR A 51 -2.00 -9.45 10.74
C THR A 51 -3.48 -9.56 11.06
N ALA A 52 -4.27 -8.53 10.73
CA ALA A 52 -5.71 -8.51 10.98
C ALA A 52 -6.45 -9.64 10.25
N VAL A 53 -6.17 -9.85 8.96
CA VAL A 53 -6.89 -10.87 8.17
C VAL A 53 -6.37 -12.29 8.35
N SER A 54 -5.12 -12.46 8.79
CA SER A 54 -4.56 -13.80 9.04
C SER A 54 -4.80 -14.31 10.46
N GLY A 55 -5.09 -13.41 11.40
CA GLY A 55 -5.26 -13.74 12.82
C GLY A 55 -3.95 -14.07 13.55
N GLU A 56 -2.79 -13.76 12.98
CA GLU A 56 -1.47 -13.94 13.60
C GLU A 56 -0.55 -12.74 13.35
N ASP A 57 0.44 -12.51 14.22
CA ASP A 57 1.42 -11.42 14.03
C ASP A 57 2.36 -11.72 12.86
N VAL A 58 2.26 -10.92 11.79
CA VAL A 58 3.02 -11.12 10.56
C VAL A 58 4.38 -10.43 10.65
N ASN A 59 5.46 -11.19 10.42
CA ASN A 59 6.79 -10.62 10.22
C ASN A 59 6.92 -10.06 8.79
N LYS A 60 7.34 -8.80 8.66
CA LYS A 60 7.58 -8.10 7.39
C LYS A 60 8.46 -8.87 6.41
N GLU A 61 9.49 -9.56 6.90
CA GLU A 61 10.42 -10.35 6.09
C GLU A 61 9.77 -11.54 5.39
N LYS A 62 8.60 -11.98 5.87
CA LYS A 62 7.83 -13.08 5.28
C LYS A 62 6.82 -12.59 4.23
N ILE A 63 6.63 -11.29 4.09
CA ILE A 63 5.72 -10.70 3.11
C ILE A 63 6.42 -10.72 1.75
N LYS A 64 5.79 -11.36 0.76
CA LYS A 64 6.29 -11.43 -0.61
C LYS A 64 5.74 -10.28 -1.42
N TRP A 65 6.62 -9.44 -1.95
CA TRP A 65 6.25 -8.25 -2.72
C TRP A 65 6.52 -8.45 -4.21
N GLU A 66 5.54 -8.11 -5.05
CA GLU A 66 5.63 -8.25 -6.49
C GLU A 66 4.94 -7.09 -7.20
N VAL A 67 5.40 -6.74 -8.41
CA VAL A 67 4.66 -5.87 -9.32
C VAL A 67 3.69 -6.75 -10.10
N GLN A 68 2.41 -6.66 -9.80
CA GLN A 68 1.37 -7.45 -10.46
C GLN A 68 1.18 -7.01 -11.93
N GLY A 69 1.26 -5.71 -12.19
CA GLY A 69 1.08 -5.17 -13.53
C GLY A 69 0.95 -3.66 -13.58
N ASN A 70 0.76 -3.14 -14.80
CA ASN A 70 0.55 -1.72 -15.05
C ASN A 70 -0.96 -1.41 -15.08
N THR A 71 -1.33 -0.24 -14.55
CA THR A 71 -2.65 0.37 -14.77
C THR A 71 -2.54 1.43 -15.86
N LYS A 72 -3.63 2.14 -16.16
CA LYS A 72 -3.59 3.29 -17.08
C LYS A 72 -2.66 4.41 -16.58
N ASN A 73 -2.55 4.58 -15.26
CA ASN A 73 -1.90 5.73 -14.64
C ASN A 73 -0.73 5.33 -13.72
N GLY A 74 -0.37 4.06 -13.63
CA GLY A 74 0.65 3.60 -12.70
C GLY A 74 0.77 2.08 -12.65
N LYS A 75 0.90 1.50 -11.46
CA LYS A 75 1.11 0.06 -11.25
C LYS A 75 0.27 -0.46 -10.10
N VAL A 76 0.10 -1.78 -10.05
CA VAL A 76 -0.40 -2.46 -8.85
C VAL A 76 0.74 -3.27 -8.28
N ILE A 77 1.05 -3.01 -7.01
CA ILE A 77 1.97 -3.82 -6.22
C ILE A 77 1.15 -4.75 -5.34
N THR A 78 1.58 -6.00 -5.25
CA THR A 78 0.97 -7.00 -4.39
C THR A 78 1.92 -7.39 -3.28
N ALA A 79 1.37 -7.53 -2.08
CA ALA A 79 2.07 -8.01 -0.90
C ALA A 79 1.33 -9.24 -0.37
N ALA A 80 1.96 -10.41 -0.46
CA ALA A 80 1.34 -11.69 -0.15
C ALA A 80 1.91 -12.33 1.11
N PHE A 81 1.03 -12.85 1.96
CA PHE A 81 1.37 -13.70 3.09
C PHE A 81 0.37 -14.86 3.17
N LYS A 82 0.88 -16.09 3.11
CA LYS A 82 0.08 -17.31 2.93
C LYS A 82 -0.90 -17.13 1.76
N ASN A 83 -2.21 -17.19 2.03
CA ASN A 83 -3.27 -17.11 1.03
C ASN A 83 -3.95 -15.72 0.99
N HIS A 84 -3.36 -14.72 1.66
CA HIS A 84 -3.85 -13.34 1.68
C HIS A 84 -2.96 -12.46 0.82
N VAL A 85 -3.56 -11.65 -0.06
CA VAL A 85 -2.84 -10.75 -0.96
C VAL A 85 -3.39 -9.35 -0.82
N VAL A 86 -2.57 -8.44 -0.33
CA VAL A 86 -2.87 -7.01 -0.31
C VAL A 86 -2.51 -6.44 -1.68
N HIS A 87 -3.44 -5.74 -2.30
CA HIS A 87 -3.25 -5.02 -3.55
C HIS A 87 -3.14 -3.53 -3.25
N ILE A 88 -2.06 -2.93 -3.75
CA ILE A 88 -1.67 -1.55 -3.49
C ILE A 88 -1.58 -0.86 -4.86
N PRO A 89 -2.66 -0.21 -5.31
CA PRO A 89 -2.61 0.65 -6.47
C PRO A 89 -1.70 1.84 -6.20
N VAL A 90 -0.78 2.08 -7.14
CA VAL A 90 0.17 3.17 -7.15
C VAL A 90 -0.08 4.00 -8.40
N GLU A 91 -0.20 5.32 -8.25
CA GLU A 91 -0.34 6.26 -9.37
C GLU A 91 0.98 6.99 -9.61
N ASN A 92 1.33 7.21 -10.88
CA ASN A 92 2.49 8.00 -11.24
C ASN A 92 2.11 9.48 -11.27
N ASP A 93 2.88 10.31 -10.58
CA ASP A 93 2.76 11.77 -10.59
C ASP A 93 4.11 12.40 -10.99
N GLY A 94 4.33 12.54 -12.30
CA GLY A 94 5.60 12.99 -12.85
C GLY A 94 6.74 12.02 -12.51
N ASP A 95 7.75 12.53 -11.80
CA ASP A 95 8.88 11.71 -11.31
C ASP A 95 8.55 10.93 -10.03
N TYR A 96 7.35 11.13 -9.48
CA TYR A 96 6.91 10.58 -8.19
C TYR A 96 5.87 9.48 -8.35
N ILE A 97 5.64 8.77 -7.24
CA ILE A 97 4.55 7.83 -7.10
C ILE A 97 3.70 8.17 -5.88
N GLU A 98 2.40 7.97 -6.01
CA GLU A 98 1.42 8.21 -4.96
C GLU A 98 0.66 6.94 -4.62
N VAL A 99 0.40 6.74 -3.33
CA VAL A 99 -0.50 5.70 -2.82
C VAL A 99 -1.64 6.39 -2.10
N THR A 100 -2.85 6.15 -2.59
CA THR A 100 -4.09 6.57 -1.92
C THR A 100 -4.59 5.40 -1.05
N PRO A 101 -4.56 5.48 0.29
CA PRO A 101 -4.85 4.33 1.16
C PRO A 101 -6.23 3.72 0.97
N VAL A 102 -7.25 4.53 0.63
CA VAL A 102 -8.62 4.03 0.41
C VAL A 102 -8.74 3.11 -0.81
N ASN A 103 -7.74 3.11 -1.71
CA ASN A 103 -7.69 2.23 -2.86
C ASN A 103 -7.01 0.89 -2.56
N ILE A 104 -6.42 0.72 -1.37
CA ILE A 104 -5.83 -0.53 -0.92
C ILE A 104 -6.94 -1.50 -0.54
N TYR A 105 -6.79 -2.75 -0.96
CA TYR A 105 -7.71 -3.83 -0.63
C TYR A 105 -6.96 -5.15 -0.47
N VAL A 106 -7.59 -6.12 0.18
CA VAL A 106 -7.04 -7.45 0.37
C VAL A 106 -7.96 -8.51 -0.24
N ILE A 107 -7.37 -9.54 -0.82
CA ILE A 107 -8.06 -10.75 -1.25
C ILE A 107 -7.62 -11.88 -0.31
N THR A 108 -8.57 -12.54 0.35
CA THR A 108 -8.31 -13.61 1.34
C THR A 108 -8.62 -15.00 0.78
N ASP A 109 -8.28 -16.04 1.55
CA ASP A 109 -8.60 -17.45 1.25
C ASP A 109 -10.12 -17.66 1.24
N GLY A 110 -10.72 -17.56 0.06
CA GLY A 110 -12.17 -17.39 -0.12
C GLY A 110 -12.56 -16.47 -1.27
N LYS A 111 -11.59 -15.72 -1.83
CA LYS A 111 -11.70 -14.76 -2.96
C LYS A 111 -12.58 -13.54 -2.69
N GLU A 112 -12.96 -13.30 -1.45
CA GLU A 112 -13.65 -12.08 -1.07
C GLU A 112 -12.66 -10.91 -1.11
N LYS A 113 -13.07 -9.83 -1.80
CA LYS A 113 -12.34 -8.57 -1.81
C LYS A 113 -12.81 -7.77 -0.60
N ILE A 114 -11.90 -7.53 0.33
CA ILE A 114 -12.16 -6.73 1.53
C ILE A 114 -11.49 -5.37 1.33
N SER A 115 -12.26 -4.28 1.41
CA SER A 115 -11.71 -2.93 1.32
C SER A 115 -11.04 -2.53 2.62
N LEU A 116 -10.10 -1.58 2.58
CA LEU A 116 -9.49 -1.09 3.81
C LEU A 116 -10.52 -0.53 4.80
N SER A 117 -11.59 0.13 4.32
CA SER A 117 -12.68 0.61 5.18
C SER A 117 -13.34 -0.51 5.98
N ASP A 118 -13.56 -1.67 5.36
CA ASP A 118 -14.20 -2.81 6.04
C ASP A 118 -13.28 -3.41 7.12
N ILE A 119 -11.95 -3.29 6.94
CA ILE A 119 -10.96 -3.75 7.92
C ILE A 119 -10.89 -2.81 9.13
N LEU A 120 -11.15 -1.51 8.94
CA LEU A 120 -11.10 -0.50 10.01
C LEU A 120 -12.32 -0.52 10.95
N GLU A 121 -13.40 -1.18 10.54
CA GLU A 121 -14.66 -1.25 11.31
C GLU A 121 -14.74 -2.45 12.29
N TYR A 122 -13.71 -3.30 12.33
CA TYR A 122 -13.55 -4.40 13.29
C TYR A 122 -12.68 -3.99 14.49
#